data_AF-A0A8H7J5N5-F1
#
_entry.id   AF-A0A8H7J5N5-F1
#
_cell.length_a   1.000
_cell.length_b   1.000
_cell.length_c   1.000
_cell.angle_alpha   90.00
_cell.angle_beta   90.00
_cell.angle_gamma   90.00
#
_symmetry.space_group_name_H-M   'P 1'
#
loop_
_entity.id
_entity.type
_entity.pdbx_description
1 polymer ?
#
loop_
_entity_poly.entity_id
_entity_poly.type
_entity_poly.pdbx_seq_one_letter_code
_entity_poly.pdbx_strand_id
1 'polypeptide(L)'
;MDKTDARETMANLTLGDDEPTQKTQQPKTKTAGKKVQASQPVPEKFTPYDPASAPIFPSGLPPEIWTIVQSAPASFTPPYFLDVSRNLLENPNLTASHLARAELSYTSFNDATFNPNATTPLDLADVIKHLRAEHHPRLVEGGVDGYDLTWTVVRKLIPRNPKLDDTMVQTCHLLTSTVPVTVQDPGSGKEETVEAERYLVIYIPHVDNPNSIPYYHPKVRRLAILYTYLPSLSHNPSTTLSSPGHLSIYFDLFPTHPLDNRLSRTGLKLLEVIHKHSRGRQAGYKKRVHHDQIIPQKTFQDTYAYLKGKYAKSLIEAWVEQTPPSKHVFEDLGISAFLMELWVDMYGDEKLTGEERRESAQKAFPGFVDIGCGNGLLVYILNEEGWRGWGFDARRRKTWDTFPDVYAQRLKEMLLIPAVLSEPQHVSTETPSPASHDGVFPAGTFIVSNHADELTPWTPLLASLSSSPFIAIPCCSHDFGGTRFRAPAIRKYVPDDGQPKGNKGAQPSAYASLCSWTSALTESMGFVVEKEHLRIPSTRNIAVVGRKFEKEDGGKGLEERLQYARDVVVKEMGGQVGIEQVRMQWVARGSGLMKPGKGGH
;
A
#
# COMPACT_ATOMS: atom_id res chain seq x y z
N MET A 1 20.34 7.46 27.42
CA MET A 1 19.07 7.08 26.76
C MET A 1 19.32 5.80 26.01
N ASP A 2 18.67 4.73 26.45
CA ASP A 2 18.95 3.36 26.02
C ASP A 2 18.48 3.13 24.57
N LYS A 3 19.28 2.40 23.77
CA LYS A 3 19.02 2.17 22.32
C LYS A 3 17.70 1.42 22.08
N THR A 4 17.16 0.78 23.13
CA THR A 4 15.91 0.03 23.12
C THR A 4 14.70 0.96 23.03
N ASP A 5 14.72 2.11 23.72
CA ASP A 5 13.59 3.06 23.79
C ASP A 5 13.41 3.86 22.49
N ALA A 6 14.52 4.18 21.81
CA ALA A 6 14.50 4.84 20.49
C ALA A 6 14.00 3.93 19.35
N ARG A 7 14.00 2.60 19.56
CA ARG A 7 13.56 1.61 18.56
C ARG A 7 12.03 1.42 18.56
N GLU A 8 11.37 1.54 19.71
CA GLU A 8 9.91 1.42 19.80
C GLU A 8 9.18 2.67 19.27
N THR A 9 9.76 3.86 19.41
CA THR A 9 9.12 5.11 18.98
C THR A 9 9.08 5.31 17.45
N MET A 10 9.93 4.63 16.67
CA MET A 10 9.95 4.73 15.21
C MET A 10 9.37 3.52 14.45
N ALA A 11 9.22 2.37 15.11
CA ALA A 11 8.62 1.17 14.51
C ALA A 11 7.07 1.17 14.57
N ASN A 12 6.49 1.93 15.51
CA ASN A 12 5.04 1.91 15.81
C ASN A 12 4.17 2.85 14.96
N LEU A 13 4.69 3.43 13.89
CA LEU A 13 3.87 4.10 12.87
C LEU A 13 3.68 3.16 11.67
N THR A 14 3.03 2.03 11.96
CA THR A 14 2.47 1.15 10.93
C THR A 14 1.33 1.86 10.23
N LEU A 15 1.30 1.74 8.89
CA LEU A 15 0.10 1.93 8.09
C LEU A 15 -0.97 1.01 8.68
N GLY A 16 -2.00 1.60 9.30
CA GLY A 16 -3.00 0.86 10.06
C GLY A 16 -3.75 -0.14 9.19
N ASP A 17 -3.70 -1.40 9.57
CA ASP A 17 -4.77 -2.35 9.28
C ASP A 17 -5.86 -2.10 10.33
N ASP A 18 -7.03 -1.63 9.89
CA ASP A 18 -8.20 -1.35 10.72
C ASP A 18 -8.69 -2.64 11.42
N GLU A 19 -8.53 -2.73 12.75
CA GLU A 19 -9.39 -3.56 13.60
C GLU A 19 -10.58 -2.72 14.09
N PRO A 20 -11.84 -3.14 13.82
CA PRO A 20 -13.01 -2.42 14.33
C PRO A 20 -13.21 -2.70 15.83
N THR A 21 -12.97 -1.69 16.67
CA THR A 21 -13.35 -1.67 18.09
C THR A 21 -14.86 -1.87 18.27
N GLN A 22 -15.27 -2.99 18.88
CA GLN A 22 -16.64 -3.22 19.33
C GLN A 22 -16.90 -2.46 20.64
N LYS A 23 -17.85 -1.53 20.63
CA LYS A 23 -18.44 -0.95 21.85
C LYS A 23 -19.63 -1.79 22.30
N THR A 24 -19.60 -2.18 23.57
CA THR A 24 -20.63 -2.93 24.28
C THR A 24 -21.92 -2.12 24.43
N GLN A 25 -23.05 -2.61 23.92
CA GLN A 25 -24.40 -2.14 24.29
C GLN A 25 -25.22 -3.33 24.80
N GLN A 26 -25.87 -3.12 25.95
CA GLN A 26 -26.75 -4.07 26.63
C GLN A 26 -28.05 -4.33 25.84
N PRO A 27 -28.66 -5.53 25.94
CA PRO A 27 -29.81 -5.89 25.11
C PRO A 27 -31.14 -5.42 25.69
N LYS A 28 -31.97 -4.78 24.86
CA LYS A 28 -33.43 -4.69 25.08
C LYS A 28 -34.14 -5.69 24.16
N THR A 29 -34.91 -6.58 24.79
CA THR A 29 -35.79 -7.59 24.21
C THR A 29 -36.90 -7.00 23.35
N LYS A 30 -37.01 -7.44 22.09
CA LYS A 30 -38.30 -7.59 21.38
C LYS A 30 -38.25 -8.76 20.39
N THR A 31 -39.26 -9.59 20.51
CA THR A 31 -39.56 -10.84 19.79
C THR A 31 -40.23 -10.54 18.45
N ALA A 32 -39.76 -11.15 17.34
CA ALA A 32 -40.57 -11.48 16.16
C ALA A 32 -39.81 -12.43 15.20
N GLY A 33 -40.57 -13.36 14.60
CA GLY A 33 -40.15 -14.60 13.92
C GLY A 33 -39.00 -14.55 12.92
N LYS A 34 -38.11 -15.55 13.02
CA LYS A 34 -37.06 -15.87 12.03
C LYS A 34 -37.55 -16.97 11.08
N LYS A 35 -37.65 -16.64 9.78
CA LYS A 35 -37.49 -17.61 8.70
C LYS A 35 -36.03 -18.09 8.72
N VAL A 36 -35.85 -19.41 8.62
CA VAL A 36 -34.54 -20.07 8.56
C VAL A 36 -33.85 -19.68 7.25
N GLN A 37 -32.91 -18.74 7.31
CA GLN A 37 -31.88 -18.56 6.30
C GLN A 37 -30.73 -19.52 6.62
N ALA A 38 -30.32 -20.32 5.65
CA ALA A 38 -29.12 -21.13 5.74
C ALA A 38 -27.93 -20.23 6.12
N SER A 39 -27.39 -20.46 7.31
CA SER A 39 -26.20 -19.77 7.81
C SER A 39 -25.04 -20.08 6.88
N GLN A 40 -24.44 -19.05 6.30
CA GLN A 40 -23.11 -19.18 5.71
C GLN A 40 -22.15 -19.75 6.78
N PRO A 41 -21.18 -20.61 6.41
CA PRO A 41 -20.21 -21.10 7.37
C PRO A 41 -19.44 -19.90 7.91
N VAL A 42 -19.60 -19.64 9.21
CA VAL A 42 -18.75 -18.71 9.95
C VAL A 42 -17.29 -19.11 9.65
N PRO A 43 -16.37 -18.16 9.36
CA PRO A 43 -14.97 -18.51 9.22
C PRO A 43 -14.54 -19.19 10.51
N GLU A 44 -14.23 -20.48 10.43
CA GLU A 44 -13.71 -21.24 11.55
C GLU A 44 -12.47 -20.49 12.09
N LYS A 45 -12.55 -20.11 13.37
CA LYS A 45 -11.53 -19.26 14.01
C LYS A 45 -10.21 -20.04 14.03
N PHE A 46 -9.13 -19.42 13.54
CA PHE A 46 -7.79 -20.02 13.63
C PHE A 46 -7.48 -20.43 15.07
N THR A 47 -7.19 -21.71 15.25
CA THR A 47 -6.88 -22.31 16.55
C THR A 47 -5.69 -23.26 16.34
N PRO A 48 -4.48 -22.89 16.78
CA PRO A 48 -3.33 -23.79 16.71
C PRO A 48 -3.53 -24.99 17.63
N TYR A 49 -2.86 -26.10 17.34
CA TYR A 49 -2.81 -27.23 18.26
C TYR A 49 -2.00 -26.86 19.51
N ASP A 50 -2.36 -27.45 20.65
CA ASP A 50 -1.43 -27.55 21.78
C ASP A 50 -0.34 -28.56 21.38
N PRO A 51 0.96 -28.19 21.41
CA PRO A 51 2.06 -29.10 21.07
C PRO A 51 2.00 -30.45 21.80
N ALA A 52 1.46 -30.51 23.01
CA ALA A 52 1.34 -31.75 23.79
C ALA A 52 0.26 -32.72 23.26
N SER A 53 -0.66 -32.23 22.44
CA SER A 53 -1.81 -33.01 21.91
C SER A 53 -1.92 -32.95 20.39
N ALA A 54 -0.92 -32.37 19.72
CA ALA A 54 -0.92 -32.24 18.27
C ALA A 54 -0.78 -33.63 17.62
N PRO A 55 -1.56 -33.92 16.56
CA PRO A 55 -1.37 -35.13 15.76
C PRO A 55 0.03 -35.16 15.16
N ILE A 56 0.67 -36.33 15.23
CA ILE A 56 2.04 -36.52 14.75
C ILE A 56 1.98 -36.87 13.26
N PHE A 57 2.53 -35.97 12.43
CA PHE A 57 2.69 -36.17 11.00
C PHE A 57 4.17 -36.32 10.65
N PRO A 58 4.58 -37.35 9.88
CA PRO A 58 5.95 -37.50 9.44
C PRO A 58 6.30 -36.36 8.46
N SER A 59 7.22 -35.50 8.89
CA SER A 59 7.63 -34.33 8.10
C SER A 59 8.54 -34.69 6.93
N GLY A 60 9.33 -35.76 7.06
CA GLY A 60 10.48 -36.08 6.19
C GLY A 60 11.74 -35.25 6.50
N LEU A 61 11.65 -34.29 7.43
CA LEU A 61 12.77 -33.50 7.90
C LEU A 61 13.51 -34.26 9.03
N PRO A 62 14.86 -34.31 9.04
CA PRO A 62 15.61 -34.97 10.09
C PRO A 62 15.33 -34.35 11.48
N PRO A 63 14.79 -35.11 12.46
CA PRO A 63 14.37 -34.58 13.76
C PRO A 63 15.53 -34.08 14.62
N GLU A 64 16.76 -34.55 14.37
CA GLU A 64 17.99 -34.08 15.01
C GLU A 64 18.42 -32.67 14.53
N ILE A 65 17.88 -32.20 13.40
CA ILE A 65 18.14 -30.86 12.84
C ILE A 65 16.92 -29.96 13.02
N TRP A 66 15.72 -30.48 12.77
CA TRP A 66 14.50 -29.69 12.67
C TRP A 66 13.59 -29.86 13.88
N THR A 67 13.30 -28.74 14.54
CA THR A 67 12.35 -28.68 15.65
C THR A 67 11.00 -28.18 15.15
N ILE A 68 9.91 -28.92 15.40
CA ILE A 68 8.55 -28.43 15.19
C ILE A 68 8.24 -27.32 16.22
N VAL A 69 7.68 -26.21 15.74
CA VAL A 69 7.48 -25.00 16.56
C VAL A 69 6.00 -24.75 16.82
N GLN A 70 5.19 -24.84 15.77
CA GLN A 70 3.74 -24.59 15.81
C GLN A 70 3.05 -25.41 14.73
N SER A 71 1.82 -25.85 15.00
CA SER A 71 0.98 -26.54 14.02
C SER A 71 -0.50 -26.21 14.20
N ALA A 72 -1.28 -26.40 13.14
CA ALA A 72 -2.72 -26.15 13.13
C ALA A 72 -3.43 -27.06 12.12
N PRO A 73 -4.71 -27.40 12.37
CA PRO A 73 -5.57 -27.95 11.32
C PRO A 73 -5.73 -26.92 10.19
N ALA A 74 -5.92 -27.40 8.96
CA ALA A 74 -6.04 -26.57 7.77
C ALA A 74 -7.15 -27.09 6.86
N SER A 75 -8.24 -26.32 6.76
CA SER A 75 -9.42 -26.68 5.95
C SER A 75 -9.42 -26.03 4.56
N PHE A 76 -8.25 -25.84 3.94
CA PHE A 76 -8.14 -25.25 2.61
C PHE A 76 -7.42 -26.15 1.60
N THR A 77 -7.77 -26.10 0.32
CA THR A 77 -7.12 -26.96 -0.69
C THR A 77 -5.73 -26.43 -1.08
N PRO A 78 -4.83 -27.30 -1.62
CA PRO A 78 -3.46 -26.93 -1.95
C PRO A 78 -3.25 -25.68 -2.81
N PRO A 79 -4.06 -25.38 -3.84
CA PRO A 79 -3.85 -24.18 -4.66
C PRO A 79 -3.82 -22.88 -3.84
N TYR A 80 -4.65 -22.77 -2.80
CA TYR A 80 -4.67 -21.58 -1.95
C TYR A 80 -3.46 -21.46 -1.03
N PHE A 81 -2.86 -22.58 -0.62
CA PHE A 81 -1.59 -22.59 0.10
C PHE A 81 -0.44 -22.16 -0.82
N LEU A 82 -0.37 -22.74 -2.02
CA LEU A 82 0.65 -22.44 -3.01
C LEU A 82 0.62 -20.98 -3.45
N ASP A 83 -0.58 -20.43 -3.70
CA ASP A 83 -0.76 -19.03 -4.09
C ASP A 83 -0.34 -18.06 -2.97
N VAL A 84 -0.58 -18.41 -1.70
CA VAL A 84 -0.14 -17.61 -0.55
C VAL A 84 1.37 -17.71 -0.39
N SER A 85 1.93 -18.92 -0.47
CA SER A 85 3.37 -19.15 -0.41
C SER A 85 4.12 -18.38 -1.48
N ARG A 86 3.60 -18.36 -2.73
CA ARG A 86 4.15 -17.57 -3.83
C ARG A 86 4.06 -16.08 -3.56
N ASN A 87 2.93 -15.58 -3.06
CA ASN A 87 2.77 -14.17 -2.72
C ASN A 87 3.76 -13.70 -1.65
N LEU A 88 4.02 -14.55 -0.65
CA LEU A 88 4.98 -14.27 0.42
C LEU A 88 6.43 -14.19 -0.06
N LEU A 89 6.77 -14.71 -1.25
CA LEU A 89 8.11 -14.58 -1.83
C LEU A 89 8.46 -13.12 -2.12
N GLU A 90 7.54 -12.38 -2.74
CA GLU A 90 7.69 -10.96 -3.10
C GLU A 90 7.24 -10.01 -1.98
N ASN A 91 6.29 -10.45 -1.15
CA ASN A 91 5.65 -9.63 -0.12
C ASN A 91 5.95 -10.16 1.29
N PRO A 92 7.22 -10.26 1.71
CA PRO A 92 7.58 -10.76 3.04
C PRO A 92 7.11 -9.80 4.17
N ASN A 93 6.74 -8.56 3.81
CA ASN A 93 6.17 -7.59 4.73
C ASN A 93 4.83 -8.01 5.32
N LEU A 94 4.14 -9.01 4.73
CA LEU A 94 2.90 -9.58 5.27
C LEU A 94 3.14 -10.41 6.54
N THR A 95 4.36 -10.93 6.72
CA THR A 95 4.75 -11.74 7.89
C THR A 95 5.80 -11.06 8.75
N ALA A 96 6.52 -10.06 8.22
CA ALA A 96 7.49 -9.25 8.95
C ALA A 96 7.33 -7.75 8.63
N SER A 97 6.66 -6.99 9.50
CA SER A 97 6.33 -5.57 9.30
C SER A 97 7.55 -4.65 9.07
N HIS A 98 8.73 -5.04 9.56
CA HIS A 98 9.98 -4.31 9.38
C HIS A 98 10.57 -4.41 7.96
N LEU A 99 10.05 -5.31 7.12
CA LEU A 99 10.41 -5.42 5.72
C LEU A 99 9.56 -4.49 4.84
N ALA A 100 10.20 -3.92 3.82
CA ALA A 100 9.55 -3.08 2.82
C ALA A 100 9.06 -3.92 1.65
N ARG A 101 9.92 -4.81 1.13
CA ARG A 101 9.70 -5.71 -0.01
C ARG A 101 10.76 -6.82 -0.06
N ALA A 102 10.63 -7.72 -1.02
CA ALA A 102 11.73 -8.56 -1.48
C ALA A 102 12.04 -8.30 -2.96
N GLU A 103 13.32 -8.32 -3.33
CA GLU A 103 13.77 -8.30 -4.73
C GLU A 103 14.16 -9.71 -5.15
N LEU A 104 13.57 -10.22 -6.23
CA LEU A 104 13.86 -11.57 -6.70
C LEU A 104 15.11 -11.53 -7.59
N SER A 105 16.18 -12.16 -7.11
CA SER A 105 17.44 -12.29 -7.83
C SER A 105 17.41 -13.48 -8.80
N TYR A 106 16.63 -14.51 -8.48
CA TYR A 106 16.41 -15.68 -9.33
C TYR A 106 15.01 -16.26 -9.09
N THR A 107 14.37 -16.75 -10.15
CA THR A 107 13.13 -17.54 -10.07
C THR A 107 13.15 -18.67 -11.06
N SER A 108 12.91 -19.90 -10.61
CA SER A 108 12.86 -21.05 -11.51
C SER A 108 11.54 -21.23 -12.27
N PHE A 109 10.51 -20.43 -11.97
CA PHE A 109 9.13 -20.66 -12.46
C PHE A 109 9.01 -20.78 -13.98
N ASN A 110 9.83 -20.03 -14.73
CA ASN A 110 9.83 -20.01 -16.19
C ASN A 110 11.23 -20.29 -16.76
N ASP A 111 12.11 -20.89 -15.95
CA ASP A 111 13.48 -21.20 -16.36
C ASP A 111 13.55 -22.63 -16.91
N ALA A 112 13.69 -22.75 -18.23
CA ALA A 112 13.76 -24.03 -18.92
C ALA A 112 15.03 -24.84 -18.58
N THR A 113 16.05 -24.20 -17.98
CA THR A 113 17.31 -24.84 -17.57
C THR A 113 17.27 -25.31 -16.12
N PHE A 114 16.15 -25.10 -15.41
CA PHE A 114 16.02 -25.49 -14.02
C PHE A 114 16.16 -27.01 -13.85
N ASN A 115 17.16 -27.42 -13.07
CA ASN A 115 17.47 -28.80 -12.75
C ASN A 115 17.15 -29.09 -11.28
N PRO A 116 16.04 -29.76 -10.97
CA PRO A 116 15.65 -30.06 -9.59
C PRO A 116 16.59 -31.05 -8.88
N ASN A 117 17.43 -31.77 -9.64
CA ASN A 117 18.36 -32.78 -9.14
C ASN A 117 19.80 -32.24 -8.99
N ALA A 118 19.98 -30.91 -9.06
CA ALA A 118 21.29 -30.30 -8.94
C ALA A 118 21.92 -30.58 -7.57
N THR A 119 23.20 -30.95 -7.57
CA THR A 119 24.00 -31.18 -6.36
C THR A 119 24.88 -29.97 -6.01
N THR A 120 25.06 -29.05 -6.96
CA THR A 120 25.75 -27.78 -6.73
C THR A 120 24.86 -26.59 -7.13
N PRO A 121 25.04 -25.40 -6.53
CA PRO A 121 24.25 -24.23 -6.87
C PRO A 121 24.29 -23.86 -8.36
N LEU A 122 25.45 -24.05 -9.01
CA LEU A 122 25.65 -23.69 -10.42
C LEU A 122 24.97 -24.65 -11.40
N ASP A 123 24.70 -25.88 -10.97
CA ASP A 123 24.02 -26.89 -11.77
C ASP A 123 22.50 -26.77 -11.70
N LEU A 124 21.98 -25.90 -10.82
CA LEU A 124 20.54 -25.70 -10.62
C LEU A 124 19.89 -25.01 -11.82
N ALA A 125 20.60 -24.10 -12.50
CA ALA A 125 20.18 -23.43 -13.71
C ALA A 125 21.33 -22.64 -14.34
N ASP A 126 21.30 -22.46 -15.66
CA ASP A 126 22.38 -21.79 -16.39
C ASP A 126 22.54 -20.31 -16.00
N VAL A 127 21.43 -19.61 -15.75
CA VAL A 127 21.46 -18.18 -15.39
C VAL A 127 22.23 -17.93 -14.09
N ILE A 128 22.32 -18.91 -13.19
CA ILE A 128 22.99 -18.78 -11.90
C ILE A 128 24.49 -18.52 -12.07
N LYS A 129 25.10 -19.04 -13.14
CA LYS A 129 26.52 -18.80 -13.48
C LYS A 129 26.82 -17.33 -13.71
N HIS A 130 25.81 -16.52 -14.03
CA HIS A 130 25.92 -15.08 -14.24
C HIS A 130 25.49 -14.25 -13.02
N LEU A 131 24.98 -14.88 -11.97
CA LEU A 131 24.66 -14.21 -10.71
C LEU A 131 25.92 -14.04 -9.87
N ARG A 132 25.94 -12.98 -9.05
CA ARG A 132 26.96 -12.81 -8.02
C ARG A 132 26.90 -13.98 -7.03
N ALA A 133 28.05 -14.42 -6.53
CA ALA A 133 28.14 -15.57 -5.62
C ALA A 133 27.23 -15.48 -4.39
N GLU A 134 27.04 -14.28 -3.83
CA GLU A 134 26.14 -14.04 -2.70
C GLU A 134 24.65 -14.31 -3.00
N HIS A 135 24.27 -14.34 -4.29
CA HIS A 135 22.94 -14.63 -4.80
C HIS A 135 22.83 -16.05 -5.39
N HIS A 136 23.87 -16.88 -5.27
CA HIS A 136 23.77 -18.29 -5.63
C HIS A 136 22.82 -19.01 -4.67
N PRO A 137 21.92 -19.88 -5.15
CA PRO A 137 20.98 -20.58 -4.29
C PRO A 137 21.72 -21.50 -3.32
N ARG A 138 21.26 -21.54 -2.07
CA ARG A 138 21.73 -22.49 -1.06
C ARG A 138 20.86 -23.73 -1.10
N LEU A 139 21.42 -24.86 -1.51
CA LEU A 139 20.70 -26.13 -1.60
C LEU A 139 20.47 -26.77 -0.22
N VAL A 140 19.49 -27.66 -0.13
CA VAL A 140 19.33 -28.58 1.01
C VAL A 140 20.22 -29.79 0.74
N GLU A 141 21.34 -29.90 1.47
CA GLU A 141 22.29 -31.01 1.33
C GLU A 141 21.59 -32.37 1.49
N GLY A 142 21.77 -33.26 0.51
CA GLY A 142 21.14 -34.59 0.51
C GLY A 142 19.64 -34.61 0.16
N GLY A 143 19.02 -33.46 -0.11
CA GLY A 143 17.58 -33.37 -0.38
C GLY A 143 16.72 -33.55 0.88
N VAL A 144 15.42 -33.80 0.68
CA VAL A 144 14.49 -34.17 1.76
C VAL A 144 13.84 -35.49 1.37
N ASP A 145 13.92 -36.49 2.24
CA ASP A 145 13.49 -37.84 1.91
C ASP A 145 12.02 -37.91 1.51
N GLY A 146 11.75 -38.56 0.37
CA GLY A 146 10.43 -38.67 -0.22
C GLY A 146 9.86 -37.39 -0.85
N TYR A 147 10.64 -36.32 -1.04
CA TYR A 147 10.21 -35.09 -1.72
C TYR A 147 11.02 -34.77 -2.98
N ASP A 148 10.32 -34.23 -3.98
CA ASP A 148 10.90 -33.68 -5.19
C ASP A 148 10.97 -32.15 -5.13
N LEU A 149 12.08 -31.56 -5.54
CA LEU A 149 12.21 -30.10 -5.64
C LEU A 149 11.38 -29.57 -6.81
N THR A 150 10.40 -28.71 -6.52
CA THR A 150 9.47 -28.15 -7.53
C THR A 150 9.93 -26.79 -8.06
N TRP A 151 10.36 -25.90 -7.17
CA TRP A 151 10.89 -24.59 -7.56
C TRP A 151 11.89 -24.02 -6.57
N THR A 152 12.73 -23.13 -7.08
CA THR A 152 13.68 -22.33 -6.29
C THR A 152 13.54 -20.86 -6.63
N VAL A 153 13.56 -20.02 -5.60
CA VAL A 153 13.63 -18.57 -5.71
C VAL A 153 14.75 -18.07 -4.81
N VAL A 154 15.61 -17.19 -5.33
CA VAL A 154 16.55 -16.43 -4.50
C VAL A 154 16.05 -15.00 -4.42
N ARG A 155 15.91 -14.49 -3.19
CA ARG A 155 15.41 -13.14 -2.94
C ARG A 155 16.31 -12.35 -2.01
N LYS A 156 16.36 -11.04 -2.21
CA LYS A 156 16.98 -10.07 -1.31
C LYS A 156 15.90 -9.36 -0.51
N LEU A 157 15.90 -9.55 0.80
CA LEU A 157 14.98 -8.91 1.73
C LEU A 157 15.43 -7.46 1.97
N ILE A 158 14.52 -6.51 1.75
CA ILE A 158 14.81 -5.08 1.89
C ILE A 158 14.10 -4.54 3.15
N PRO A 159 14.85 -4.04 4.16
CA PRO A 159 14.26 -3.46 5.35
C PRO A 159 13.64 -2.10 5.07
N ARG A 160 12.63 -1.72 5.86
CA ARG A 160 12.02 -0.37 5.80
C ARG A 160 12.96 0.74 6.26
N ASN A 161 13.94 0.40 7.11
CA ASN A 161 14.95 1.34 7.56
C ASN A 161 16.35 0.75 7.37
N PRO A 162 16.97 1.00 6.21
CA PRO A 162 18.33 0.53 5.91
C PRO A 162 19.41 1.08 6.85
N LYS A 163 19.12 2.12 7.65
CA LYS A 163 20.06 2.63 8.67
C LYS A 163 20.04 1.80 9.96
N LEU A 164 19.03 0.97 10.17
CA LEU A 164 18.86 0.14 11.38
C LEU A 164 19.10 -1.34 11.14
N ASP A 165 18.73 -1.84 9.96
CA ASP A 165 18.85 -3.24 9.57
C ASP A 165 19.46 -3.34 8.18
N ASP A 166 20.32 -4.34 7.99
CA ASP A 166 20.93 -4.65 6.71
C ASP A 166 19.99 -5.47 5.83
N THR A 167 20.20 -5.43 4.51
CA THR A 167 19.55 -6.36 3.58
C THR A 167 20.09 -7.78 3.77
N MET A 168 19.25 -8.80 3.51
CA MET A 168 19.68 -10.20 3.58
C MET A 168 19.19 -11.00 2.39
N VAL A 169 20.06 -11.79 1.77
CA VAL A 169 19.69 -12.74 0.73
C VAL A 169 19.14 -14.02 1.37
N GLN A 170 18.14 -14.62 0.74
CA GLN A 170 17.49 -15.83 1.19
C GLN A 170 17.09 -16.70 0.01
N THR A 171 17.41 -17.99 0.08
CA THR A 171 16.90 -19.01 -0.84
C THR A 171 15.58 -19.54 -0.32
N CYS A 172 14.61 -19.70 -1.20
CA CYS A 172 13.31 -20.28 -0.94
C CYS A 172 13.10 -21.47 -1.87
N HIS A 173 12.85 -22.64 -1.31
CA HIS A 173 12.48 -23.84 -2.08
C HIS A 173 11.03 -24.21 -1.81
N LEU A 174 10.36 -24.79 -2.81
CA LEU A 174 9.22 -25.68 -2.59
C LEU A 174 9.63 -27.07 -2.99
N LEU A 175 9.41 -28.01 -2.09
CA LEU A 175 9.47 -29.44 -2.37
C LEU A 175 8.07 -30.04 -2.23
N THR A 176 7.75 -31.03 -3.06
CA THR A 176 6.44 -31.70 -3.07
C THR A 176 6.59 -33.20 -2.91
N SER A 177 5.60 -33.84 -2.29
CA SER A 177 5.55 -35.29 -2.15
C SER A 177 4.12 -35.79 -2.23
N THR A 178 3.91 -36.92 -2.88
CA THR A 178 2.66 -37.68 -2.87
C THR A 178 2.80 -39.03 -2.18
N VAL A 179 3.91 -39.24 -1.45
CA VAL A 179 4.14 -40.47 -0.69
C VAL A 179 3.12 -40.54 0.45
N PRO A 180 2.42 -41.68 0.64
CA PRO A 180 1.49 -41.86 1.74
C PRO A 180 2.14 -41.61 3.10
N VAL A 181 1.37 -41.08 4.05
CA VAL A 181 1.86 -40.79 5.41
C VAL A 181 1.17 -41.66 6.43
N THR A 182 1.94 -42.18 7.38
CA THR A 182 1.41 -42.83 8.58
C THR A 182 1.14 -41.77 9.63
N VAL A 183 -0.12 -41.57 9.97
CA VAL A 183 -0.56 -40.62 11.00
C VAL A 183 -0.86 -41.37 12.28
N GLN A 184 -0.36 -40.86 13.39
CA GLN A 184 -0.63 -41.42 14.72
C GLN A 184 -1.67 -40.57 15.44
N ASP A 185 -2.75 -41.21 15.90
CA ASP A 185 -3.75 -40.57 16.74
C ASP A 185 -3.20 -40.33 18.16
N PRO A 186 -3.16 -39.08 18.68
CA PRO A 186 -2.57 -38.78 19.97
C PRO A 186 -3.26 -39.46 21.17
N GLY A 187 -4.57 -39.75 21.06
CA GLY A 187 -5.37 -40.28 22.17
C GLY A 187 -5.36 -41.80 22.27
N SER A 188 -5.39 -42.49 21.13
CA SER A 188 -5.48 -43.95 21.03
C SER A 188 -4.15 -44.61 20.65
N GLY A 189 -3.17 -43.85 20.16
CA GLY A 189 -1.90 -44.36 19.66
C GLY A 189 -2.01 -45.17 18.37
N LYS A 190 -3.21 -45.24 17.77
CA LYS A 190 -3.47 -45.99 16.54
C LYS A 190 -2.79 -45.31 15.35
N GLU A 191 -2.07 -46.10 14.56
CA GLU A 191 -1.45 -45.67 13.31
C GLU A 191 -2.38 -45.95 12.12
N GLU A 192 -2.47 -45.00 11.20
CA GLU A 192 -3.23 -45.11 9.96
C GLU A 192 -2.40 -44.54 8.81
N THR A 193 -2.15 -45.34 7.77
CA THR A 193 -1.50 -44.87 6.55
C THR A 193 -2.53 -44.31 5.60
N VAL A 194 -2.37 -43.04 5.22
CA VAL A 194 -3.30 -42.29 4.38
C VAL A 194 -2.57 -41.67 3.19
N GLU A 195 -3.25 -41.63 2.05
CA GLU A 195 -2.80 -40.87 0.88
C GLU A 195 -2.72 -39.38 1.23
N ALA A 196 -1.61 -38.74 0.84
CA ALA A 196 -1.36 -37.35 1.18
C ALA A 196 -0.64 -36.61 0.06
N GLU A 197 -0.98 -35.34 -0.10
CA GLU A 197 -0.19 -34.37 -0.87
C GLU A 197 0.55 -33.46 0.12
N ARG A 198 1.87 -33.40 0.03
CA ARG A 198 2.72 -32.63 0.94
C ARG A 198 3.46 -31.54 0.18
N TYR A 199 3.46 -30.36 0.76
CA TYR A 199 4.05 -29.14 0.21
C TYR A 199 4.96 -28.52 1.27
N LEU A 200 6.26 -28.64 1.06
CA LEU A 200 7.30 -28.21 2.00
C LEU A 200 8.04 -26.99 1.45
N VAL A 201 7.79 -25.83 2.04
CA VAL A 201 8.51 -24.59 1.71
C VAL A 201 9.66 -24.40 2.69
N ILE A 202 10.89 -24.27 2.19
CA ILE A 202 12.08 -24.06 3.02
C ILE A 202 12.70 -22.70 2.70
N TYR A 203 12.91 -21.87 3.72
CA TYR A 203 13.61 -20.61 3.67
C TYR A 203 15.00 -20.74 4.31
N ILE A 204 16.03 -20.42 3.54
CA ILE A 204 17.44 -20.53 3.91
C ILE A 204 18.08 -19.14 3.82
N PRO A 205 18.22 -18.42 4.95
CA PRO A 205 19.04 -17.21 5.03
C PRO A 205 20.47 -17.44 4.53
N HIS A 206 21.02 -16.49 3.76
CA HIS A 206 22.41 -16.53 3.29
C HIS A 206 23.36 -15.97 4.35
N VAL A 207 23.26 -16.51 5.57
CA VAL A 207 24.08 -16.11 6.71
C VAL A 207 24.43 -17.36 7.53
N ASP A 208 25.68 -17.43 7.95
CA ASP A 208 26.19 -18.58 8.69
C ASP A 208 26.38 -18.28 10.19
N ASN A 209 26.37 -16.98 10.56
CA ASN A 209 26.51 -16.50 11.92
C ASN A 209 25.18 -15.92 12.44
N PRO A 210 24.67 -16.32 13.62
CA PRO A 210 23.45 -15.77 14.19
C PRO A 210 23.50 -14.27 14.45
N ASN A 211 24.69 -13.68 14.63
CA ASN A 211 24.86 -12.23 14.81
C ASN A 211 24.68 -11.44 13.51
N SER A 212 24.76 -12.10 12.36
CA SER A 212 24.54 -11.50 11.04
C SER A 212 23.07 -11.55 10.61
N ILE A 213 22.17 -12.14 11.42
CA ILE A 213 20.73 -12.14 11.14
C ILE A 213 20.14 -10.78 11.52
N PRO A 214 19.52 -10.06 10.57
CA PRO A 214 18.85 -8.80 10.84
C PRO A 214 17.68 -8.95 11.82
N TYR A 215 17.32 -7.88 12.53
CA TYR A 215 16.30 -7.93 13.59
C TYR A 215 14.92 -8.37 13.10
N TYR A 216 14.60 -8.07 11.83
CA TYR A 216 13.33 -8.41 11.21
C TYR A 216 13.14 -9.90 10.92
N HIS A 217 14.21 -10.70 10.97
CA HIS A 217 14.16 -12.13 10.65
C HIS A 217 14.33 -12.98 11.92
N PRO A 218 13.65 -14.14 12.04
CA PRO A 218 13.92 -15.07 13.13
C PRO A 218 15.39 -15.51 13.13
N LYS A 219 16.01 -15.57 14.31
CA LYS A 219 17.40 -16.04 14.49
C LYS A 219 17.51 -17.56 14.38
N VAL A 220 17.34 -18.07 13.17
CA VAL A 220 17.35 -19.50 12.83
C VAL A 220 18.25 -19.74 11.62
N ARG A 221 18.84 -20.94 11.51
CA ARG A 221 19.63 -21.33 10.34
C ARG A 221 18.74 -21.52 9.13
N ARG A 222 17.57 -22.12 9.32
CA ARG A 222 16.55 -22.35 8.28
C ARG A 222 15.16 -22.39 8.91
N LEU A 223 14.14 -22.07 8.10
CA LEU A 223 12.73 -22.15 8.46
C LEU A 223 12.02 -23.02 7.43
N ALA A 224 11.14 -23.91 7.88
CA ALA A 224 10.32 -24.72 6.99
C ALA A 224 8.83 -24.59 7.33
N ILE A 225 8.00 -24.57 6.28
CA ILE A 225 6.54 -24.55 6.34
C ILE A 225 6.07 -25.82 5.63
N LEU A 226 5.44 -26.72 6.36
CA LEU A 226 4.92 -27.96 5.80
C LEU A 226 3.39 -27.91 5.77
N TYR A 227 2.81 -28.05 4.59
CA TYR A 227 1.38 -28.28 4.42
C TYR A 227 1.14 -29.72 3.94
N THR A 228 0.41 -30.50 4.74
CA THR A 228 -0.03 -31.86 4.40
C THR A 228 -1.52 -31.83 4.13
N TYR A 229 -1.95 -32.20 2.94
CA TYR A 229 -3.35 -32.33 2.53
C TYR A 229 -3.72 -33.80 2.38
N LEU A 230 -4.91 -34.16 2.85
CA LEU A 230 -5.41 -35.53 2.89
C LEU A 230 -6.68 -35.61 2.02
N PRO A 231 -6.54 -35.96 0.72
CA PRO A 231 -7.66 -35.97 -0.21
C PRO A 231 -8.82 -36.88 0.23
N SER A 232 -8.51 -38.02 0.84
CA SER A 232 -9.52 -38.98 1.32
C SER A 232 -10.46 -38.38 2.39
N LEU A 233 -9.94 -37.54 3.28
CA LEU A 233 -10.72 -36.88 4.33
C LEU A 233 -11.59 -35.74 3.82
N SER A 234 -11.26 -35.18 2.66
CA SER A 234 -12.08 -34.14 2.03
C SER A 234 -13.45 -34.69 1.58
N HIS A 235 -13.54 -35.99 1.35
CA HIS A 235 -14.75 -36.68 0.89
C HIS A 235 -15.41 -37.54 1.97
N ASN A 236 -14.64 -38.11 2.91
CA ASN A 236 -15.15 -38.88 4.05
C ASN A 236 -14.38 -38.50 5.33
N PRO A 237 -14.99 -37.74 6.26
CA PRO A 237 -14.32 -37.40 7.51
C PRO A 237 -14.07 -38.68 8.34
N SER A 238 -12.80 -39.01 8.56
CA SER A 238 -12.39 -40.03 9.52
C SER A 238 -12.65 -39.55 10.96
N THR A 239 -12.79 -40.49 11.88
CA THR A 239 -12.96 -40.20 13.31
C THR A 239 -11.65 -39.79 14.00
N THR A 240 -10.50 -40.05 13.37
CA THR A 240 -9.14 -39.78 13.90
C THR A 240 -8.58 -38.40 13.53
N LEU A 241 -9.06 -37.79 12.45
CA LEU A 241 -8.54 -36.52 11.94
C LEU A 241 -9.68 -35.54 11.64
N SER A 242 -9.67 -34.41 12.33
CA SER A 242 -10.76 -33.42 12.30
C SER A 242 -10.69 -32.44 11.11
N SER A 243 -9.65 -32.53 10.28
CA SER A 243 -9.41 -31.58 9.18
C SER A 243 -8.77 -32.28 7.98
N PRO A 244 -9.13 -31.90 6.74
CA PRO A 244 -8.52 -32.47 5.54
C PRO A 244 -7.09 -31.99 5.29
N GLY A 245 -6.53 -31.13 6.16
CA GLY A 245 -5.15 -30.69 6.05
C GLY A 245 -4.53 -30.33 7.39
N HIS A 246 -3.20 -30.29 7.40
CA HIS A 246 -2.37 -29.98 8.56
C HIS A 246 -1.23 -29.05 8.13
N LEU A 247 -1.10 -27.90 8.80
CA LEU A 247 -0.07 -26.90 8.53
C LEU A 247 0.88 -26.80 9.72
N SER A 248 2.18 -26.87 9.47
CA SER A 248 3.23 -26.88 10.50
C SER A 248 4.40 -25.98 10.16
N ILE A 249 5.03 -25.41 11.19
CA ILE A 249 6.26 -24.61 11.12
C ILE A 249 7.39 -25.34 11.84
N TYR A 250 8.55 -25.45 11.19
CA TYR A 250 9.76 -26.05 11.73
C TYR A 250 10.94 -25.08 11.65
N PHE A 251 11.84 -25.11 12.64
CA PHE A 251 13.10 -24.37 12.63
C PHE A 251 14.30 -25.31 12.73
N ASP A 252 15.32 -25.04 11.92
CA ASP A 252 16.71 -25.47 12.11
C ASP A 252 17.39 -24.37 12.95
N LEU A 253 17.61 -24.65 14.23
CA LEU A 253 18.09 -23.67 15.21
C LEU A 253 19.61 -23.58 15.19
N PHE A 254 20.15 -22.42 15.59
CA PHE A 254 21.57 -22.38 15.92
C PHE A 254 21.79 -23.13 17.24
N PRO A 255 22.88 -23.92 17.38
CA PRO A 255 23.19 -24.60 18.64
C PRO A 255 23.26 -23.65 19.85
N THR A 256 23.64 -22.39 19.62
CA THR A 256 23.77 -21.34 20.64
C THR A 256 22.46 -20.60 20.93
N HIS A 257 21.41 -20.79 20.11
CA HIS A 257 20.13 -20.07 20.21
C HIS A 257 18.98 -21.08 20.18
N PRO A 258 18.67 -21.74 21.31
CA PRO A 258 17.56 -22.66 21.40
C PRO A 258 16.22 -21.95 21.20
N LEU A 259 15.15 -22.73 21.05
CA LEU A 259 13.80 -22.19 20.89
C LEU A 259 13.41 -21.36 22.12
N ASP A 260 13.12 -20.09 21.90
CA ASP A 260 12.64 -19.18 22.94
C ASP A 260 11.19 -18.72 22.68
N ASN A 261 10.63 -17.98 23.63
CA ASN A 261 9.26 -17.45 23.53
C ASN A 261 9.10 -16.46 22.36
N ARG A 262 10.17 -15.80 21.89
CA ARG A 262 10.09 -14.88 20.76
C ARG A 262 9.97 -15.68 19.46
N LEU A 263 10.84 -16.66 19.25
CA LEU A 263 10.83 -17.56 18.10
C LEU A 263 9.51 -18.34 18.01
N SER A 264 9.01 -18.86 19.13
CA SER A 264 7.71 -19.54 19.17
C SER A 264 6.56 -18.62 18.73
N ARG A 265 6.51 -17.37 19.21
CA ARG A 265 5.53 -16.37 18.78
C ARG A 265 5.69 -15.99 17.31
N THR A 266 6.93 -15.89 16.81
CA THR A 266 7.20 -15.64 15.39
C THR A 266 6.67 -16.78 14.52
N GLY A 267 6.92 -18.04 14.90
CA GLY A 267 6.36 -19.22 14.24
C GLY A 267 4.83 -19.21 14.24
N LEU A 268 4.21 -18.86 15.37
CA LEU A 268 2.76 -18.79 15.49
C LEU A 268 2.17 -17.71 14.59
N LYS A 269 2.80 -16.54 14.53
CA LYS A 269 2.33 -15.46 13.67
C LYS A 269 2.43 -15.81 12.20
N LEU A 270 3.52 -16.47 11.79
CA LEU A 270 3.69 -16.95 10.42
C LEU A 270 2.59 -17.97 10.06
N LEU A 271 2.35 -18.94 10.94
CA LEU A 271 1.31 -19.95 10.79
C LEU A 271 -0.08 -19.33 10.65
N GLU A 272 -0.42 -18.38 11.53
CA GLU A 272 -1.69 -17.65 11.52
C GLU A 272 -1.90 -16.88 10.21
N VAL A 273 -0.88 -16.15 9.75
CA VAL A 273 -0.97 -15.34 8.51
C VAL A 273 -1.21 -16.23 7.30
N ILE A 274 -0.44 -17.33 7.16
CA ILE A 274 -0.60 -18.28 6.05
C ILE A 274 -2.01 -18.88 6.09
N HIS A 275 -2.43 -19.41 7.25
CA HIS A 275 -3.75 -20.00 7.41
C HIS A 275 -4.87 -19.02 7.07
N LYS A 276 -4.84 -17.80 7.64
CA LYS A 276 -5.84 -16.74 7.41
C LYS A 276 -5.90 -16.37 5.93
N HIS A 277 -4.76 -16.22 5.27
CA HIS A 277 -4.71 -15.80 3.87
C HIS A 277 -5.18 -16.91 2.93
N SER A 278 -4.82 -18.17 3.16
CA SER A 278 -5.26 -19.31 2.34
C SER A 278 -6.77 -19.53 2.49
N ARG A 279 -7.30 -19.50 3.72
CA ARG A 279 -8.75 -19.54 3.98
C ARG A 279 -9.49 -18.36 3.36
N GLY A 280 -8.95 -17.16 3.49
CA GLY A 280 -9.54 -15.95 2.90
C GLY A 280 -9.70 -16.10 1.39
N ARG A 281 -8.65 -16.53 0.69
CA ARG A 281 -8.70 -16.76 -0.76
C ARG A 281 -9.69 -17.86 -1.14
N GLN A 282 -9.73 -18.96 -0.40
CA GLN A 282 -10.73 -20.01 -0.62
C GLN A 282 -12.17 -19.52 -0.42
N ALA A 283 -12.38 -18.62 0.54
CA ALA A 283 -13.67 -17.97 0.77
C ALA A 283 -14.00 -16.89 -0.28
N GLY A 284 -13.15 -16.68 -1.29
CA GLY A 284 -13.35 -15.69 -2.34
C GLY A 284 -12.89 -14.27 -1.98
N TYR A 285 -12.00 -14.11 -1.00
CA TYR A 285 -11.40 -12.81 -0.69
C TYR A 285 -10.75 -12.21 -1.93
N LYS A 286 -11.18 -10.99 -2.28
CA LYS A 286 -10.56 -10.17 -3.31
C LYS A 286 -9.86 -8.98 -2.66
N LYS A 287 -8.62 -8.74 -3.06
CA LYS A 287 -7.89 -7.53 -2.68
C LYS A 287 -8.66 -6.33 -3.22
N ARG A 288 -8.91 -5.32 -2.36
CA ARG A 288 -9.66 -4.10 -2.72
C ARG A 288 -8.77 -2.90 -3.00
N VAL A 289 -7.59 -2.90 -2.37
CA VAL A 289 -6.60 -1.83 -2.47
C VAL A 289 -5.49 -2.31 -3.39
N HIS A 290 -5.33 -1.61 -4.49
CA HIS A 290 -4.27 -1.86 -5.46
C HIS A 290 -3.31 -0.69 -5.41
N HIS A 291 -2.13 -0.95 -4.84
CA HIS A 291 -1.01 -0.02 -4.88
C HIS A 291 -0.22 -0.21 -6.17
N ASP A 292 0.66 0.74 -6.44
CA ASP A 292 1.70 0.67 -7.46
C ASP A 292 1.09 0.53 -8.88
N GLN A 293 0.00 1.25 -9.13
CA GLN A 293 -0.73 1.24 -10.41
C GLN A 293 -0.15 2.24 -11.41
N ILE A 294 0.35 3.37 -10.90
CA ILE A 294 0.98 4.42 -11.70
C ILE A 294 2.50 4.32 -11.59
N ILE A 295 3.02 4.19 -10.35
CA ILE A 295 4.47 4.12 -10.08
C ILE A 295 4.81 2.76 -9.46
N PRO A 296 5.80 2.01 -10.01
CA PRO A 296 6.20 0.73 -9.44
C PRO A 296 6.68 0.83 -7.99
N GLN A 297 6.37 -0.22 -7.20
CA GLN A 297 6.68 -0.28 -5.76
C GLN A 297 8.15 0.04 -5.44
N LYS A 298 9.07 -0.57 -6.20
CA LYS A 298 10.52 -0.42 -6.00
C LYS A 298 10.93 1.05 -6.17
N THR A 299 10.56 1.65 -7.30
CA THR A 299 10.89 3.04 -7.65
C THR A 299 10.39 4.01 -6.58
N PHE A 300 9.12 3.87 -6.17
CA PHE A 300 8.56 4.69 -5.08
C PHE A 300 9.30 4.50 -3.75
N GLN A 301 9.51 3.24 -3.34
CA GLN A 301 10.12 2.95 -2.03
C GLN A 301 11.57 3.41 -1.94
N ASP A 302 12.33 3.33 -3.03
CA ASP A 302 13.72 3.77 -3.08
C ASP A 302 13.81 5.29 -2.91
N THR A 303 13.01 6.06 -3.66
CA THR A 303 12.94 7.52 -3.51
C THR A 303 12.41 7.93 -2.14
N TYR A 304 11.37 7.26 -1.62
CA TYR A 304 10.86 7.52 -0.28
C TYR A 304 11.90 7.25 0.82
N ALA A 305 12.67 6.16 0.72
CA ALA A 305 13.73 5.84 1.66
C ALA A 305 14.84 6.91 1.65
N TYR A 306 15.23 7.39 0.46
CA TYR A 306 16.18 8.49 0.31
C TYR A 306 15.65 9.78 0.97
N LEU A 307 14.43 10.21 0.63
CA LEU A 307 13.82 11.43 1.20
C LEU A 307 13.68 11.33 2.72
N LYS A 308 13.22 10.19 3.23
CA LYS A 308 13.14 9.93 4.67
C LYS A 308 14.51 10.00 5.33
N GLY A 309 15.54 9.46 4.68
CA GLY A 309 16.92 9.49 5.15
C GLY A 309 17.53 10.89 5.19
N LYS A 310 17.13 11.77 4.25
CA LYS A 310 17.62 13.15 4.10
C LYS A 310 16.87 14.15 4.98
N TYR A 311 15.55 14.06 5.04
CA TYR A 311 14.71 15.14 5.60
C TYR A 311 14.02 14.81 6.93
N ALA A 312 13.66 13.55 7.18
CA ALA A 312 12.68 13.26 8.23
C ALA A 312 13.12 13.72 9.63
N LYS A 313 14.40 13.51 9.98
CA LYS A 313 14.90 13.85 11.32
C LYS A 313 14.81 15.36 11.58
N SER A 314 15.40 16.17 10.70
CA SER A 314 15.45 17.63 10.86
C SER A 314 14.07 18.25 10.83
N LEU A 315 13.19 17.80 9.92
CA LEU A 315 11.82 18.31 9.82
C LEU A 315 10.96 17.98 11.04
N ILE A 316 11.12 16.78 11.62
CA ILE A 316 10.39 16.40 12.84
C ILE A 316 10.88 17.20 14.04
N GLU A 317 12.20 17.38 14.18
CA GLU A 317 12.81 18.15 15.28
C GLU A 317 12.46 19.64 15.21
N ALA A 318 12.32 20.20 14.00
CA ALA A 318 12.00 21.61 13.76
C ALA A 318 10.49 21.89 13.61
N TRP A 319 9.61 20.93 13.90
CA TRP A 319 8.17 21.07 13.67
C TRP A 319 7.51 22.09 14.61
N VAL A 320 6.81 23.07 14.04
CA VAL A 320 6.19 24.19 14.79
C VAL A 320 4.66 24.20 14.76
N GLU A 321 4.02 23.26 14.05
CA GLU A 321 2.56 23.15 14.03
C GLU A 321 2.04 22.33 15.20
N GLN A 322 0.75 22.50 15.51
CA GLN A 322 0.09 21.74 16.59
C GLN A 322 -0.16 20.27 16.22
N THR A 323 -0.04 19.93 14.94
CA THR A 323 -0.31 18.57 14.46
C THR A 323 0.89 17.64 14.71
N PRO A 324 0.69 16.31 14.74
CA PRO A 324 1.79 15.38 14.99
C PRO A 324 2.82 15.36 13.85
N PRO A 325 4.11 15.69 14.10
CA PRO A 325 5.11 15.82 13.04
C PRO A 325 5.32 14.53 12.25
N SER A 326 5.42 13.39 12.94
CA SER A 326 5.69 12.11 12.30
C SER A 326 4.60 11.73 11.30
N LYS A 327 3.34 12.14 11.52
CA LYS A 327 2.27 11.89 10.54
C LYS A 327 2.48 12.74 9.29
N HIS A 328 2.57 14.06 9.45
CA HIS A 328 2.61 15.01 8.34
C HIS A 328 3.91 14.95 7.55
N VAL A 329 5.06 14.85 8.23
CA VAL A 329 6.36 14.73 7.56
C VAL A 329 6.43 13.46 6.72
N PHE A 330 6.01 12.30 7.25
CA PHE A 330 6.06 11.05 6.48
C PHE A 330 5.02 10.98 5.36
N GLU A 331 3.88 11.66 5.53
CA GLU A 331 2.86 11.84 4.49
C GLU A 331 3.42 12.66 3.32
N ASP A 332 3.93 13.86 3.59
CA ASP A 332 4.47 14.74 2.56
C ASP A 332 5.71 14.15 1.87
N LEU A 333 6.61 13.47 2.61
CA LEU A 333 7.73 12.75 1.98
C LEU A 333 7.27 11.65 1.02
N GLY A 334 6.16 10.97 1.34
CA GLY A 334 5.58 9.96 0.45
C GLY A 334 4.94 10.58 -0.78
N ILE A 335 4.24 11.71 -0.63
CA ILE A 335 3.67 12.45 -1.75
C ILE A 335 4.77 13.03 -2.64
N SER A 336 5.85 13.58 -2.06
CA SER A 336 7.04 14.03 -2.79
C SER A 336 7.64 12.89 -3.60
N ALA A 337 7.87 11.72 -2.99
CA ALA A 337 8.41 10.55 -3.70
C ALA A 337 7.53 10.16 -4.89
N PHE A 338 6.21 10.11 -4.70
CA PHE A 338 5.28 9.79 -5.79
C PHE A 338 5.34 10.83 -6.92
N LEU A 339 5.29 12.12 -6.60
CA LEU A 339 5.32 13.21 -7.57
C LEU A 339 6.63 13.26 -8.36
N MET A 340 7.77 13.12 -7.68
CA MET A 340 9.07 13.10 -8.33
C MET A 340 9.15 11.98 -9.36
N GLU A 341 8.78 10.75 -8.99
CA GLU A 341 8.83 9.61 -9.92
C GLU A 341 7.78 9.71 -11.03
N LEU A 342 6.61 10.28 -10.73
CA LEU A 342 5.61 10.61 -11.75
C LEU A 342 6.15 11.60 -12.78
N TRP A 343 6.89 12.62 -12.35
CA TRP A 343 7.46 13.62 -13.25
C TRP A 343 8.67 13.08 -14.01
N VAL A 344 9.49 12.20 -13.41
CA VAL A 344 10.52 11.46 -14.15
C VAL A 344 9.91 10.61 -15.26
N ASP A 345 8.78 9.96 -14.99
CA ASP A 345 8.04 9.20 -15.99
C ASP A 345 7.48 10.10 -17.11
N MET A 346 6.87 11.24 -16.74
CA MET A 346 6.21 12.15 -17.69
C MET A 346 7.16 12.98 -18.56
N TYR A 347 8.31 13.40 -18.03
CA TYR A 347 9.16 14.41 -18.65
C TYR A 347 10.59 13.94 -18.93
N GLY A 348 11.00 12.78 -18.42
CA GLY A 348 12.34 12.24 -18.64
C GLY A 348 12.49 11.61 -20.02
N ASP A 349 13.66 11.76 -20.63
CA ASP A 349 13.99 11.07 -21.89
C ASP A 349 13.99 9.56 -21.67
N GLU A 350 13.13 8.84 -22.39
CA GLU A 350 12.96 7.38 -22.29
C GLU A 350 14.25 6.60 -22.63
N LYS A 351 15.20 7.23 -23.34
CA LYS A 351 16.50 6.63 -23.67
C LYS A 351 17.49 6.67 -22.51
N LEU A 352 17.26 7.54 -21.52
CA LEU A 352 18.11 7.69 -20.35
C LEU A 352 17.60 6.83 -19.19
N THR A 353 18.46 6.57 -18.21
CA THR A 353 18.10 5.81 -17.01
C THR A 353 18.65 6.47 -15.76
N GLY A 354 18.11 6.11 -14.59
CA GLY A 354 18.60 6.59 -13.30
C GLY A 354 18.63 8.11 -13.20
N GLU A 355 19.75 8.64 -12.69
CA GLU A 355 19.91 10.08 -12.42
C GLU A 355 19.90 10.93 -13.70
N GLU A 356 20.47 10.43 -14.80
CA GLU A 356 20.47 11.15 -16.08
C GLU A 356 19.04 11.39 -16.60
N ARG A 357 18.17 10.37 -16.45
CA ARG A 357 16.74 10.52 -16.78
C ARG A 357 16.08 11.54 -15.86
N ARG A 358 16.36 11.51 -14.56
CA ARG A 358 15.82 12.49 -13.60
C ARG A 358 16.24 13.92 -13.95
N GLU A 359 17.52 14.15 -14.22
CA GLU A 359 18.01 15.47 -14.62
C GLU A 359 17.36 15.95 -15.92
N SER A 360 17.19 15.06 -16.90
CA SER A 360 16.48 15.39 -18.14
C SER A 360 15.04 15.79 -17.89
N ALA A 361 14.35 15.09 -16.98
CA ALA A 361 12.98 15.39 -16.58
C ALA A 361 12.88 16.75 -15.90
N GLN A 362 13.78 17.06 -14.96
CA GLN A 362 13.83 18.36 -14.28
C GLN A 362 14.05 19.51 -15.26
N LYS A 363 14.89 19.32 -16.29
CA LYS A 363 15.12 20.32 -17.35
C LYS A 363 13.88 20.55 -18.21
N ALA A 364 13.16 19.48 -18.55
CA ALA A 364 11.93 19.54 -19.34
C ALA A 364 10.69 19.95 -18.51
N PHE A 365 10.76 19.91 -17.19
CA PHE A 365 9.63 20.12 -16.30
C PHE A 365 9.10 21.56 -16.38
N PRO A 366 7.81 21.79 -16.73
CA PRO A 366 7.25 23.13 -16.86
C PRO A 366 7.13 23.87 -15.53
N GLY A 367 7.11 23.14 -14.42
CA GLY A 367 6.94 23.66 -13.06
C GLY A 367 5.62 23.21 -12.45
N PHE A 368 5.49 23.34 -11.13
CA PHE A 368 4.24 23.01 -10.42
C PHE A 368 3.66 24.19 -9.63
N VAL A 369 2.38 24.06 -9.31
CA VAL A 369 1.67 24.88 -8.31
C VAL A 369 0.91 23.98 -7.34
N ASP A 370 1.11 24.17 -6.03
CA ASP A 370 0.33 23.50 -4.99
C ASP A 370 -0.79 24.43 -4.50
N ILE A 371 -2.05 24.10 -4.85
CA ILE A 371 -3.24 24.88 -4.51
C ILE A 371 -3.76 24.44 -3.14
N GLY A 372 -3.73 25.33 -2.15
CA GLY A 372 -4.01 24.96 -0.76
C GLY A 372 -2.83 24.25 -0.09
N CYS A 373 -1.62 24.79 -0.27
CA CYS A 373 -0.37 24.15 0.15
C CYS A 373 -0.19 24.00 1.69
N GLY A 374 -1.10 24.54 2.50
CA GLY A 374 -1.12 24.35 3.95
C GLY A 374 0.20 24.71 4.62
N ASN A 375 0.86 23.72 5.23
CA ASN A 375 2.14 23.91 5.93
C ASN A 375 3.32 24.25 5.00
N GLY A 376 3.17 24.13 3.68
CA GLY A 376 4.19 24.43 2.67
C GLY A 376 5.33 23.41 2.55
N LEU A 377 5.28 22.32 3.32
CA LEU A 377 6.37 21.33 3.39
C LEU A 377 6.59 20.61 2.05
N LEU A 378 5.50 20.23 1.37
CA LEU A 378 5.59 19.60 0.05
C LEU A 378 6.31 20.51 -0.96
N VAL A 379 5.96 21.80 -0.99
CA VAL A 379 6.57 22.80 -1.87
C VAL A 379 8.06 22.96 -1.57
N TYR A 380 8.43 23.00 -0.29
CA TYR A 380 9.82 23.07 0.15
C TYR A 380 10.62 21.85 -0.35
N ILE A 381 10.18 20.63 -0.05
CA ILE A 381 10.89 19.39 -0.41
C ILE A 381 11.10 19.30 -1.92
N LEU A 382 10.06 19.56 -2.71
CA LEU A 382 10.14 19.44 -4.16
C LEU A 382 11.12 20.45 -4.77
N ASN A 383 11.13 21.70 -4.30
CA ASN A 383 12.09 22.70 -4.79
C ASN A 383 13.53 22.40 -4.34
N GLU A 384 13.73 21.89 -3.12
CA GLU A 384 15.04 21.43 -2.64
C GLU A 384 15.56 20.24 -3.47
N GLU A 385 14.67 19.37 -3.94
CA GLU A 385 14.98 18.26 -4.87
C GLU A 385 15.04 18.70 -6.34
N GLY A 386 15.11 20.00 -6.64
CA GLY A 386 15.32 20.54 -7.98
C GLY A 386 14.07 20.64 -8.86
N TRP A 387 12.88 20.39 -8.33
CA TRP A 387 11.62 20.57 -9.04
C TRP A 387 11.06 21.96 -8.79
N ARG A 388 11.16 22.84 -9.79
CA ARG A 388 10.73 24.24 -9.66
C ARG A 388 9.22 24.35 -9.49
N GLY A 389 8.78 25.11 -8.50
CA GLY A 389 7.36 25.40 -8.31
C GLY A 389 7.08 26.36 -7.16
N TRP A 390 5.81 26.57 -6.89
CA TRP A 390 5.34 27.43 -5.81
C TRP A 390 4.03 26.90 -5.23
N GLY A 391 3.60 27.45 -4.11
CA GLY A 391 2.32 27.10 -3.51
C GLY A 391 1.64 28.32 -2.92
N PHE A 392 0.34 28.23 -2.78
CA PHE A 392 -0.41 29.23 -2.05
C PHE A 392 -1.52 28.60 -1.21
N ASP A 393 -1.84 29.29 -0.13
CA ASP A 393 -2.90 28.91 0.79
C ASP A 393 -3.65 30.17 1.24
N ALA A 394 -4.93 30.02 1.58
CA ALA A 394 -5.70 31.13 2.14
C ALA A 394 -5.14 31.60 3.49
N ARG A 395 -4.27 30.82 4.15
CA ARG A 395 -3.66 31.20 5.42
C ARG A 395 -2.19 30.87 5.45
N ARG A 396 -1.37 31.85 5.79
CA ARG A 396 0.02 31.61 6.18
C ARG A 396 0.08 30.70 7.42
N ARG A 397 0.93 29.67 7.35
CA ARG A 397 1.22 28.75 8.47
C ARG A 397 2.56 29.08 9.11
N LYS A 398 2.74 28.70 10.38
CA LYS A 398 3.96 29.00 11.16
C LYS A 398 5.20 28.34 10.55
N THR A 399 5.02 27.16 9.97
CA THR A 399 6.10 26.39 9.34
C THR A 399 6.78 27.16 8.21
N TRP A 400 6.08 28.10 7.55
CA TRP A 400 6.65 28.87 6.45
C TRP A 400 7.86 29.70 6.91
N ASP A 401 7.86 30.16 8.16
CA ASP A 401 8.94 30.97 8.75
C ASP A 401 10.15 30.10 9.17
N THR A 402 10.05 28.77 9.05
CA THR A 402 11.13 27.82 9.36
C THR A 402 11.94 27.41 8.13
N PHE A 403 11.43 27.66 6.93
CA PHE A 403 12.13 27.33 5.68
C PHE A 403 13.15 28.41 5.30
N PRO A 404 14.26 28.04 4.62
CA PRO A 404 15.16 29.03 4.05
C PRO A 404 14.43 30.03 3.15
N ASP A 405 14.87 31.30 3.15
CA ASP A 405 14.19 32.41 2.46
C ASP A 405 13.89 32.13 0.97
N VAL A 406 14.81 31.45 0.28
CA VAL A 406 14.66 31.09 -1.14
C VAL A 406 13.43 30.21 -1.41
N TYR A 407 13.00 29.43 -0.41
CA TYR A 407 11.82 28.57 -0.47
C TYR A 407 10.61 29.22 0.19
N ALA A 408 10.79 29.96 1.29
CA ALA A 408 9.70 30.69 1.94
C ALA A 408 9.04 31.70 0.98
N GLN A 409 9.81 32.34 0.10
CA GLN A 409 9.30 33.24 -0.95
C GLN A 409 8.48 32.52 -2.05
N ARG A 410 8.52 31.19 -2.12
CA ARG A 410 7.68 30.37 -3.01
C ARG A 410 6.30 30.08 -2.42
N LEU A 411 6.05 30.46 -1.17
CA LEU A 411 4.78 30.26 -0.48
C LEU A 411 4.05 31.60 -0.37
N LYS A 412 2.80 31.65 -0.85
CA LYS A 412 2.01 32.88 -0.91
C LYS A 412 0.69 32.75 -0.16
N GLU A 413 0.37 33.73 0.68
CA GLU A 413 -0.94 33.82 1.31
C GLU A 413 -1.92 34.45 0.32
N MET A 414 -2.77 33.63 -0.31
CA MET A 414 -3.69 34.05 -1.36
C MET A 414 -4.94 33.17 -1.38
N LEU A 415 -6.09 33.76 -1.73
CA LEU A 415 -7.33 33.02 -1.98
C LEU A 415 -7.41 32.54 -3.43
N LEU A 416 -7.87 31.31 -3.67
CA LEU A 416 -8.28 30.88 -5.01
C LEU A 416 -9.70 31.38 -5.30
N ILE A 417 -9.88 32.23 -6.32
CA ILE A 417 -11.19 32.62 -6.83
C ILE A 417 -11.29 32.16 -8.29
N PRO A 418 -11.82 30.96 -8.56
CA PRO A 418 -11.79 30.38 -9.90
C PRO A 418 -12.30 31.34 -10.99
N ALA A 419 -11.58 31.47 -12.11
CA ALA A 419 -11.97 32.30 -13.25
C ALA A 419 -13.36 31.90 -13.81
N VAL A 420 -13.75 30.63 -13.60
CA VAL A 420 -15.10 30.10 -13.86
C VAL A 420 -16.19 30.96 -13.22
N LEU A 421 -15.91 31.53 -12.04
CA LEU A 421 -16.81 32.38 -11.26
C LEU A 421 -16.73 33.88 -11.62
N SER A 422 -15.83 34.27 -12.52
CA SER A 422 -15.68 35.68 -12.93
C SER A 422 -16.67 36.04 -14.04
N GLU A 423 -17.19 37.27 -14.00
CA GLU A 423 -18.00 37.82 -15.09
C GLU A 423 -17.12 38.17 -16.30
N PRO A 424 -17.63 38.03 -17.55
CA PRO A 424 -16.90 38.41 -18.75
C PRO A 424 -16.53 39.91 -18.88
N GLN A 425 -17.08 40.79 -18.04
CA GLN A 425 -17.04 42.26 -18.26
C GLN A 425 -16.47 43.09 -17.11
N HIS A 426 -16.09 42.50 -15.97
CA HIS A 426 -15.52 43.24 -14.84
C HIS A 426 -14.01 43.01 -14.73
N VAL A 427 -13.24 43.73 -15.54
CA VAL A 427 -11.81 43.94 -15.29
C VAL A 427 -11.72 45.03 -14.22
N SER A 428 -11.74 44.63 -12.95
CA SER A 428 -11.42 45.57 -11.88
C SER A 428 -9.93 45.92 -11.95
N THR A 429 -9.62 47.20 -12.13
CA THR A 429 -8.24 47.73 -12.12
C THR A 429 -7.64 47.84 -10.71
N GLU A 430 -8.40 47.48 -9.68
CA GLU A 430 -7.93 47.40 -8.30
C GLU A 430 -7.32 46.02 -8.02
N THR A 431 -6.23 46.01 -7.25
CA THR A 431 -5.67 44.77 -6.71
C THR A 431 -6.71 44.13 -5.79
N PRO A 432 -7.15 42.89 -6.03
CA PRO A 432 -8.17 42.26 -5.20
C PRO A 432 -7.67 42.19 -3.76
N SER A 433 -8.49 42.70 -2.85
CA SER A 433 -8.33 42.57 -1.40
C SER A 433 -9.44 41.65 -0.89
N PRO A 434 -9.11 40.42 -0.43
CA PRO A 434 -7.78 39.86 -0.20
C PRO A 434 -7.07 39.43 -1.51
N ALA A 435 -5.73 39.34 -1.46
CA ALA A 435 -4.92 38.84 -2.57
C ALA A 435 -5.45 37.48 -3.07
N SER A 436 -5.69 37.37 -4.38
CA SER A 436 -6.31 36.18 -4.96
C SER A 436 -5.65 35.75 -6.28
N HIS A 437 -5.76 34.46 -6.58
CA HIS A 437 -5.40 33.86 -7.87
C HIS A 437 -6.66 33.31 -8.53
N ASP A 438 -6.76 33.40 -9.86
CA ASP A 438 -7.96 32.98 -10.61
C ASP A 438 -7.98 31.49 -10.98
N GLY A 439 -6.84 30.81 -10.81
CA GLY A 439 -6.68 29.39 -11.08
C GLY A 439 -6.43 29.05 -12.54
N VAL A 440 -6.16 30.05 -13.38
CA VAL A 440 -5.64 29.86 -14.74
C VAL A 440 -4.12 29.98 -14.68
N PHE A 441 -3.42 28.91 -15.02
CA PHE A 441 -1.96 28.82 -14.98
C PHE A 441 -1.38 28.71 -16.40
N PRO A 442 -0.07 28.96 -16.58
CA PRO A 442 0.60 28.68 -17.84
C PRO A 442 0.40 27.23 -18.29
N ALA A 443 0.25 27.02 -19.60
CA ALA A 443 0.02 25.70 -20.17
C ALA A 443 1.08 24.67 -19.71
N GLY A 444 0.62 23.48 -19.33
CA GLY A 444 1.49 22.40 -18.85
C GLY A 444 1.93 22.50 -17.39
N THR A 445 1.61 23.57 -16.65
CA THR A 445 1.93 23.69 -15.22
C THR A 445 1.30 22.51 -14.45
N PHE A 446 2.09 21.76 -13.68
CA PHE A 446 1.53 20.65 -12.91
C PHE A 446 0.77 21.17 -11.69
N ILE A 447 -0.54 20.92 -11.62
CA ILE A 447 -1.37 21.36 -10.49
C ILE A 447 -1.41 20.27 -9.42
N VAL A 448 -0.97 20.60 -8.21
CA VAL A 448 -1.05 19.74 -7.04
C VAL A 448 -2.17 20.23 -6.13
N SER A 449 -3.03 19.30 -5.72
CA SER A 449 -4.12 19.52 -4.77
C SER A 449 -3.99 18.47 -3.67
N ASN A 450 -3.02 18.70 -2.78
CA ASN A 450 -2.68 17.79 -1.68
C ASN A 450 -3.60 18.01 -0.48
N HIS A 451 -4.60 17.14 -0.29
CA HIS A 451 -5.58 17.28 0.81
C HIS A 451 -6.22 18.68 0.86
N ALA A 452 -6.48 19.29 -0.30
CA ALA A 452 -6.80 20.71 -0.43
C ALA A 452 -8.27 21.08 -0.09
N ASP A 453 -8.93 20.32 0.77
CA ASP A 453 -10.29 20.55 1.28
C ASP A 453 -11.30 21.02 0.19
N GLU A 454 -11.75 22.27 0.28
CA GLU A 454 -12.75 22.92 -0.60
C GLU A 454 -12.28 23.02 -2.07
N LEU A 455 -10.98 22.91 -2.34
CA LEU A 455 -10.39 23.01 -3.68
C LEU A 455 -10.44 21.69 -4.47
N THR A 456 -10.71 20.57 -3.80
CA THR A 456 -10.79 19.24 -4.42
C THR A 456 -11.69 19.22 -5.68
N PRO A 457 -12.95 19.70 -5.66
CA PRO A 457 -13.81 19.70 -6.85
C PRO A 457 -13.34 20.64 -7.95
N TRP A 458 -12.64 21.72 -7.60
CA TRP A 458 -12.14 22.69 -8.56
C TRP A 458 -10.94 22.18 -9.35
N THR A 459 -10.14 21.27 -8.78
CA THR A 459 -8.83 20.87 -9.32
C THR A 459 -8.91 20.41 -10.79
N PRO A 460 -9.82 19.50 -11.20
CA PRO A 460 -9.89 19.08 -12.60
C PRO A 460 -10.33 20.20 -13.56
N LEU A 461 -11.17 21.13 -13.10
CA LEU A 461 -11.62 22.27 -13.89
C LEU A 461 -10.46 23.23 -14.14
N LEU A 462 -9.71 23.60 -13.10
CA LEU A 462 -8.55 24.48 -13.22
C LEU A 462 -7.46 23.89 -14.13
N ALA A 463 -7.27 22.57 -14.04
CA ALA A 463 -6.36 21.83 -14.90
C ALA A 463 -6.79 21.88 -16.37
N SER A 464 -8.08 21.70 -16.65
CA SER A 464 -8.64 21.81 -18.01
C SER A 464 -8.49 23.21 -18.59
N LEU A 465 -8.82 24.25 -17.80
CA LEU A 465 -8.64 25.64 -18.23
C LEU A 465 -7.21 25.94 -18.62
N SER A 466 -6.27 25.42 -17.84
CA SER A 466 -4.83 25.66 -17.99
C SER A 466 -4.13 24.67 -18.93
N SER A 467 -4.84 23.78 -19.63
CA SER A 467 -4.23 22.66 -20.41
C SER A 467 -3.10 21.97 -19.63
N SER A 468 -3.37 21.66 -18.37
CA SER A 468 -2.36 21.34 -17.37
C SER A 468 -2.61 19.97 -16.76
N PRO A 469 -1.56 19.16 -16.52
CA PRO A 469 -1.70 17.94 -15.76
C PRO A 469 -1.95 18.24 -14.28
N PHE A 470 -2.56 17.30 -13.56
CA PHE A 470 -2.81 17.48 -12.14
C PHE A 470 -2.83 16.19 -11.33
N ILE A 471 -2.67 16.36 -10.01
CA ILE A 471 -3.03 15.37 -8.99
C ILE A 471 -3.99 16.00 -7.98
N ALA A 472 -5.03 15.27 -7.61
CA ALA A 472 -5.88 15.59 -6.47
C ALA A 472 -5.83 14.45 -5.46
N ILE A 473 -5.63 14.77 -4.18
CA ILE A 473 -5.68 13.83 -3.06
C ILE A 473 -6.88 14.23 -2.18
N PRO A 474 -8.10 13.72 -2.45
CA PRO A 474 -9.29 14.16 -1.75
C PRO A 474 -9.26 13.82 -0.25
N CYS A 475 -9.68 14.75 0.61
CA CYS A 475 -9.69 14.57 2.06
C CYS A 475 -11.07 14.83 2.70
N CYS A 476 -11.70 15.93 2.29
CA CYS A 476 -12.96 16.45 2.81
C CYS A 476 -13.93 16.75 1.66
N SER A 477 -15.19 16.35 1.81
CA SER A 477 -16.20 16.49 0.76
C SER A 477 -16.91 17.84 0.85
N HIS A 478 -16.64 18.73 -0.10
CA HIS A 478 -17.27 20.04 -0.26
C HIS A 478 -17.81 20.21 -1.69
N ASP A 479 -18.92 20.91 -1.82
CA ASP A 479 -19.46 21.33 -3.12
C ASP A 479 -18.68 22.53 -3.70
N PHE A 480 -19.04 22.99 -4.90
CA PHE A 480 -18.39 24.14 -5.55
C PHE A 480 -18.60 25.47 -4.79
N GLY A 481 -19.57 25.55 -3.88
CA GLY A 481 -19.75 26.70 -2.98
C GLY A 481 -18.93 26.59 -1.69
N GLY A 482 -18.12 25.54 -1.52
CA GLY A 482 -17.32 25.28 -0.32
C GLY A 482 -18.15 24.72 0.85
N THR A 483 -19.39 24.30 0.63
CA THR A 483 -20.24 23.74 1.69
C THR A 483 -20.04 22.23 1.81
N ARG A 484 -19.92 21.73 3.04
CA ARG A 484 -19.83 20.28 3.29
C ARG A 484 -21.05 19.58 2.75
N PHE A 485 -20.82 18.54 1.96
CA PHE A 485 -21.87 17.73 1.37
C PHE A 485 -21.41 16.28 1.25
N ARG A 486 -22.34 15.37 0.95
CA ARG A 486 -21.99 13.99 0.61
C ARG A 486 -21.93 13.87 -0.92
N ALA A 487 -20.71 13.78 -1.46
CA ALA A 487 -20.51 13.55 -2.88
C ALA A 487 -21.29 12.32 -3.37
N PRO A 488 -21.89 12.38 -4.57
CA PRO A 488 -22.60 11.25 -5.14
C PRO A 488 -21.62 10.10 -5.45
N ALA A 489 -22.06 8.87 -5.24
CA ALA A 489 -21.25 7.70 -5.59
C ALA A 489 -21.39 7.40 -7.09
N ILE A 490 -20.28 7.51 -7.83
CA ILE A 490 -20.27 7.22 -9.27
C ILE A 490 -19.80 5.79 -9.49
N ARG A 491 -20.76 4.89 -9.76
CA ARG A 491 -20.53 3.43 -9.85
C ARG A 491 -19.35 3.02 -10.73
N LYS A 492 -19.09 3.76 -11.82
CA LYS A 492 -17.94 3.52 -12.71
C LYS A 492 -16.59 3.59 -11.98
N TYR A 493 -16.47 4.46 -10.98
CA TYR A 493 -15.21 4.75 -10.28
C TYR A 493 -15.14 4.24 -8.84
N VAL A 494 -16.25 3.70 -8.33
CA VAL A 494 -16.28 2.99 -7.05
C VAL A 494 -15.64 1.61 -7.25
N PRO A 495 -14.60 1.25 -6.47
CA PRO A 495 -14.03 -0.09 -6.53
C PRO A 495 -15.11 -1.16 -6.25
N ASP A 496 -15.06 -2.29 -6.95
CA ASP A 496 -15.88 -3.46 -6.58
C ASP A 496 -15.46 -3.89 -5.17
N ASP A 497 -16.36 -3.70 -4.20
CA ASP A 497 -16.10 -4.03 -2.81
C ASP A 497 -16.17 -5.54 -2.55
N GLY A 498 -16.43 -6.36 -3.58
CA GLY A 498 -16.54 -7.80 -3.47
C GLY A 498 -17.64 -8.23 -2.52
N GLN A 499 -18.59 -7.32 -2.19
CA GLN A 499 -19.81 -7.72 -1.49
C GLN A 499 -20.49 -8.79 -2.34
N PRO A 500 -20.97 -9.89 -1.74
CA PRO A 500 -21.75 -10.88 -2.48
C PRO A 500 -22.90 -10.16 -3.20
N LYS A 501 -23.07 -10.46 -4.49
CA LYS A 501 -24.15 -9.96 -5.35
C LYS A 501 -25.51 -10.24 -4.71
N GLY A 502 -25.94 -9.38 -3.80
CA GLY A 502 -27.06 -9.64 -2.89
C GLY A 502 -27.37 -8.48 -1.96
N ASN A 503 -26.36 -7.72 -1.53
CA ASN A 503 -26.58 -6.53 -0.71
C ASN A 503 -26.70 -5.26 -1.56
N LYS A 504 -27.72 -5.22 -2.43
CA LYS A 504 -27.99 -4.11 -3.38
C LYS A 504 -28.25 -2.74 -2.74
N GLY A 505 -28.22 -2.64 -1.41
CA GLY A 505 -28.44 -1.41 -0.63
C GLY A 505 -27.21 -0.84 0.09
N ALA A 506 -26.05 -1.51 0.05
CA ALA A 506 -24.85 -1.00 0.72
C ALA A 506 -24.28 0.21 -0.05
N GLN A 507 -24.33 1.39 0.58
CA GLN A 507 -23.77 2.61 0.01
C GLN A 507 -22.25 2.63 0.22
N PRO A 508 -21.46 3.08 -0.77
CA PRO A 508 -20.03 3.30 -0.59
C PRO A 508 -19.74 4.26 0.57
N SER A 509 -18.54 4.15 1.15
CA SER A 509 -18.08 5.09 2.17
C SER A 509 -18.08 6.52 1.60
N ALA A 510 -18.29 7.53 2.45
CA ALA A 510 -18.26 8.93 2.01
C ALA A 510 -16.95 9.30 1.29
N TYR A 511 -15.84 8.68 1.71
CA TYR A 511 -14.54 8.87 1.07
C TYR A 511 -14.46 8.23 -0.32
N ALA A 512 -14.95 6.99 -0.47
CA ALA A 512 -15.02 6.33 -1.77
C ALA A 512 -15.95 7.08 -2.73
N SER A 513 -17.08 7.62 -2.22
CA SER A 513 -17.96 8.47 -3.00
C SER A 513 -17.25 9.74 -3.47
N LEU A 514 -16.55 10.46 -2.58
CA LEU A 514 -15.76 11.65 -2.93
C LEU A 514 -14.74 11.34 -4.03
N CYS A 515 -13.92 10.30 -3.87
CA CYS A 515 -12.93 9.93 -4.88
C CYS A 515 -13.60 9.57 -6.22
N SER A 516 -14.71 8.83 -6.19
CA SER A 516 -15.45 8.46 -7.39
C SER A 516 -16.05 9.67 -8.12
N TRP A 517 -16.49 10.68 -7.36
CA TRP A 517 -17.00 11.92 -7.90
C TRP A 517 -15.88 12.79 -8.48
N THR A 518 -14.75 12.93 -7.80
CA THR A 518 -13.55 13.60 -8.34
C THR A 518 -13.08 12.93 -9.63
N SER A 519 -13.10 11.60 -9.72
CA SER A 519 -12.83 10.86 -10.96
C SER A 519 -13.82 11.19 -12.07
N ALA A 520 -15.11 11.30 -11.77
CA ALA A 520 -16.13 11.67 -12.76
C ALA A 520 -15.97 13.12 -13.25
N LEU A 521 -15.63 14.04 -12.36
CA LEU A 521 -15.28 15.42 -12.73
C LEU A 521 -14.06 15.43 -13.66
N THR A 522 -13.04 14.64 -13.32
CA THR A 522 -11.82 14.49 -14.14
C THR A 522 -12.14 14.01 -15.56
N GLU A 523 -12.94 12.96 -15.69
CA GLU A 523 -13.42 12.49 -16.99
C GLU A 523 -14.25 13.54 -17.72
N SER A 524 -15.16 14.23 -17.03
CA SER A 524 -15.99 15.27 -17.66
C SER A 524 -15.15 16.40 -18.23
N MET A 525 -14.01 16.71 -17.61
CA MET A 525 -13.04 17.71 -18.08
C MET A 525 -12.16 17.21 -19.23
N GLY A 526 -12.40 16.00 -19.73
CA GLY A 526 -11.72 15.40 -20.89
C GLY A 526 -10.47 14.59 -20.56
N PHE A 527 -10.12 14.41 -19.28
CA PHE A 527 -8.93 13.66 -18.89
C PHE A 527 -9.18 12.15 -18.83
N VAL A 528 -8.17 11.38 -19.19
CA VAL A 528 -8.07 9.97 -18.81
C VAL A 528 -7.85 9.90 -17.30
N VAL A 529 -8.76 9.24 -16.60
CA VAL A 529 -8.72 9.12 -15.14
C VAL A 529 -7.73 8.03 -14.74
N GLU A 530 -6.65 8.43 -14.06
CA GLU A 530 -5.73 7.51 -13.39
C GLU A 530 -5.94 7.60 -11.86
N LYS A 531 -5.74 6.48 -11.15
CA LYS A 531 -5.85 6.42 -9.69
C LYS A 531 -4.69 5.65 -9.07
N GLU A 532 -4.17 6.16 -7.96
CA GLU A 532 -3.16 5.48 -7.15
C GLU A 532 -3.60 5.44 -5.69
N HIS A 533 -3.42 4.30 -5.03
CA HIS A 533 -3.47 4.24 -3.57
C HIS A 533 -2.06 4.55 -3.04
N LEU A 534 -1.83 5.79 -2.64
CA LEU A 534 -0.55 6.25 -2.12
C LEU A 534 -0.13 5.47 -0.86
N ARG A 535 1.17 5.17 -0.77
CA ARG A 535 1.79 4.50 0.38
C ARG A 535 2.17 5.52 1.47
N ILE A 536 1.18 6.26 1.95
CA ILE A 536 1.32 7.32 2.98
C ILE A 536 0.54 6.95 4.25
N PRO A 537 0.95 7.44 5.44
CA PRO A 537 0.27 7.19 6.72
C PRO A 537 -1.06 7.95 6.88
N SER A 538 -1.95 7.82 5.90
CA SER A 538 -3.26 8.47 5.84
C SER A 538 -4.36 7.49 5.43
N THR A 539 -5.54 7.63 6.01
CA THR A 539 -6.77 6.95 5.53
C THR A 539 -7.37 7.66 4.30
N ARG A 540 -6.80 8.81 3.92
CA ARG A 540 -7.14 9.60 2.74
C ARG A 540 -6.00 9.49 1.72
N ASN A 541 -5.77 8.29 1.21
CA ASN A 541 -4.59 7.96 0.40
C ASN A 541 -4.87 7.70 -1.08
N ILE A 542 -6.06 7.94 -1.59
CA ILE A 542 -6.36 7.84 -3.02
C ILE A 542 -5.97 9.14 -3.71
N ALA A 543 -5.06 9.05 -4.67
CA ALA A 543 -4.78 10.12 -5.62
C ALA A 543 -5.59 9.89 -6.90
N VAL A 544 -6.20 10.96 -7.42
CA VAL A 544 -6.78 11.03 -8.77
C VAL A 544 -5.83 11.86 -9.62
N VAL A 545 -5.34 11.30 -10.72
CA VAL A 545 -4.36 11.94 -11.62
C VAL A 545 -5.01 12.12 -12.99
N GLY A 546 -4.88 13.34 -13.53
CA GLY A 546 -5.23 13.65 -14.91
C GLY A 546 -4.01 14.23 -15.61
N ARG A 547 -3.32 13.41 -16.41
CA ARG A 547 -2.09 13.82 -17.14
C ARG A 547 -2.17 13.64 -18.66
N LYS A 548 -3.26 13.04 -19.14
CA LYS A 548 -3.54 12.80 -20.58
C LYS A 548 -5.00 13.13 -20.84
N PHE A 549 -5.28 13.79 -21.96
CA PHE A 549 -6.66 13.97 -22.43
C PHE A 549 -7.09 12.74 -23.26
N GLU A 550 -8.37 12.35 -23.17
CA GLU A 550 -8.93 11.19 -23.91
C GLU A 550 -8.96 11.44 -25.42
N LYS A 551 -9.13 12.70 -25.81
CA LYS A 551 -9.00 13.20 -27.19
C LYS A 551 -8.04 14.38 -27.14
N GLU A 552 -7.22 14.57 -28.17
CA GLU A 552 -6.45 15.81 -28.30
C GLU A 552 -7.43 16.97 -28.12
N ASP A 553 -7.11 17.83 -27.16
CA ASP A 553 -7.88 19.03 -26.86
C ASP A 553 -7.97 19.83 -28.16
N GLY A 554 -9.13 19.79 -28.81
CA GLY A 554 -9.33 20.10 -30.23
C GLY A 554 -9.17 21.57 -30.58
N GLY A 555 -8.18 22.26 -30.01
CA GLY A 555 -7.94 23.68 -30.15
C GLY A 555 -8.96 24.55 -29.40
N LYS A 556 -9.68 24.01 -28.41
CA LYS A 556 -10.69 24.79 -27.66
C LYS A 556 -10.03 26.00 -27.00
N GLY A 557 -10.52 27.20 -27.32
CA GLY A 557 -10.05 28.43 -26.68
C GLY A 557 -10.42 28.46 -25.19
N LEU A 558 -9.71 29.29 -24.42
CA LEU A 558 -9.97 29.47 -22.98
C LEU A 558 -11.44 29.80 -22.68
N GLU A 559 -12.09 30.64 -23.48
CA GLU A 559 -13.50 31.00 -23.29
C GLU A 559 -14.45 29.81 -23.45
N GLU A 560 -14.20 28.92 -24.41
CA GLU A 560 -15.00 27.71 -24.59
C GLU A 560 -14.84 26.76 -23.40
N ARG A 561 -13.61 26.60 -22.89
CA ARG A 561 -13.36 25.80 -21.69
C ARG A 561 -13.96 26.41 -20.44
N LEU A 562 -13.92 27.75 -20.30
CA LEU A 562 -14.59 28.48 -19.23
C LEU A 562 -16.09 28.25 -19.25
N GLN A 563 -16.73 28.39 -20.41
CA GLN A 563 -18.16 28.15 -20.54
C GLN A 563 -18.52 26.69 -20.20
N TYR A 564 -17.75 25.72 -20.70
CA TYR A 564 -17.96 24.33 -20.37
C TYR A 564 -17.80 24.04 -18.86
N ALA A 565 -16.78 24.61 -18.23
CA ALA A 565 -16.57 24.49 -16.79
C ALA A 565 -17.74 25.12 -16.00
N ARG A 566 -18.29 26.26 -16.44
CA ARG A 566 -19.48 26.88 -15.85
C ARG A 566 -20.69 25.95 -15.93
N ASP A 567 -20.92 25.34 -17.09
CA ASP A 567 -22.03 24.41 -17.29
C ASP A 567 -21.92 23.19 -16.36
N VAL A 568 -20.71 22.67 -16.17
CA VAL A 568 -20.46 21.58 -15.21
C VAL A 568 -20.71 22.03 -13.77
N VAL A 569 -20.24 23.20 -13.35
CA VAL A 569 -20.50 23.72 -11.99
C VAL A 569 -22.00 23.85 -11.74
N VAL A 570 -22.75 24.47 -12.67
CA VAL A 570 -24.21 24.64 -12.54
C VAL A 570 -24.90 23.28 -12.44
N LYS A 571 -24.50 22.30 -13.28
CA LYS A 571 -25.06 20.95 -13.25
C LYS A 571 -24.81 20.25 -11.91
N GLU A 572 -23.58 20.29 -11.40
CA GLU A 572 -23.20 19.63 -10.14
C GLU A 572 -23.81 20.32 -8.92
N MET A 573 -24.14 21.61 -9.03
CA MET A 573 -24.91 22.36 -8.02
C MET A 573 -26.44 22.19 -8.16
N GLY A 574 -26.90 21.19 -8.93
CA GLY A 574 -28.32 20.82 -9.07
C GLY A 574 -29.10 21.62 -10.11
N GLY A 575 -28.44 22.40 -10.96
CA GLY A 575 -29.04 23.15 -12.08
C GLY A 575 -29.84 24.40 -11.70
N GLN A 576 -30.18 24.56 -10.42
CA GLN A 576 -30.95 25.70 -9.90
C GLN A 576 -30.05 26.84 -9.39
N VAL A 577 -28.81 26.51 -8.99
CA VAL A 577 -27.83 27.46 -8.47
C VAL A 577 -26.97 27.96 -9.63
N GLY A 578 -27.15 29.23 -10.01
CA GLY A 578 -26.33 29.87 -11.05
C GLY A 578 -24.92 30.20 -10.58
N ILE A 579 -24.01 30.47 -11.52
CA ILE A 579 -22.60 30.79 -11.25
C ILE A 579 -22.43 31.94 -10.26
N GLU A 580 -23.23 33.01 -10.38
CA GLU A 580 -23.14 34.16 -9.47
C GLU A 580 -23.49 33.76 -8.02
N GLN A 581 -24.44 32.85 -7.83
CA GLN A 581 -24.76 32.36 -6.50
C GLN A 581 -23.65 31.48 -5.93
N VAL A 582 -23.02 30.63 -6.76
CA VAL A 582 -21.83 29.87 -6.36
C VAL A 582 -20.68 30.82 -5.98
N ARG A 583 -20.46 31.88 -6.77
CA ARG A 583 -19.46 32.91 -6.50
C ARG A 583 -19.70 33.58 -5.15
N MET A 584 -20.92 34.05 -4.87
CA MET A 584 -21.26 34.66 -3.60
C MET A 584 -20.98 33.71 -2.42
N GLN A 585 -21.35 32.43 -2.54
CA GLN A 585 -21.07 31.41 -1.51
C GLN A 585 -19.56 31.21 -1.31
N TRP A 586 -18.81 31.07 -2.40
CA TRP A 586 -17.38 30.84 -2.40
C TRP A 586 -16.60 32.01 -1.78
N VAL A 587 -16.88 33.23 -2.24
CA VAL A 587 -16.21 34.46 -1.75
C VAL A 587 -16.54 34.71 -0.28
N ALA A 588 -17.79 34.49 0.14
CA ALA A 588 -18.18 34.66 1.54
C ALA A 588 -17.43 33.67 2.46
N ARG A 589 -17.24 32.42 2.03
CA ARG A 589 -16.44 31.43 2.77
C ARG A 589 -14.96 31.76 2.78
N GLY A 590 -14.36 32.00 1.61
CA GLY A 590 -12.94 32.35 1.47
C GLY A 590 -12.55 33.59 2.28
N SER A 591 -13.38 34.64 2.22
CA SER A 591 -13.19 35.85 3.05
C SER A 591 -13.30 35.56 4.55
N GLY A 592 -14.11 34.57 4.93
CA GLY A 592 -14.19 34.07 6.30
C GLY A 592 -12.91 33.36 6.76
N LEU A 593 -12.22 32.67 5.86
CA LEU A 593 -10.93 32.03 6.13
C LEU A 593 -9.85 33.09 6.39
N MET A 594 -9.82 34.21 5.67
CA MET A 594 -8.80 35.26 5.88
C MET A 594 -8.91 36.02 7.22
N LYS A 595 -9.99 35.84 8.00
CA LYS A 595 -10.19 36.58 9.26
C LYS A 595 -9.31 36.03 10.41
N PRO A 596 -8.56 36.90 11.13
CA PRO A 596 -7.79 36.49 12.30
C PRO A 596 -8.67 35.83 13.38
N GLY A 597 -8.21 34.73 13.99
CA GLY A 597 -8.82 34.15 15.19
C GLY A 597 -9.89 33.06 14.98
N LYS A 598 -10.36 32.78 13.75
CA LYS A 598 -11.14 31.56 13.50
C LYS A 598 -10.19 30.41 13.22
N GLY A 599 -9.96 29.55 14.21
CA GLY A 599 -9.19 28.31 14.07
C GLY A 599 -9.62 27.56 12.81
N GLY A 600 -8.70 27.43 11.87
CA GLY A 600 -8.81 26.46 10.77
C GLY A 600 -8.38 25.12 11.36
N HIS A 601 -8.95 24.04 10.83
CA HIS A 601 -8.69 22.69 11.30
C HIS A 601 -7.21 22.37 11.49
#